data_AF-A0A7C2A3C5-F1
#
_entry.id   AF-A0A7C2A3C5-F1
#
_cell.length_a   1.000
_cell.length_b   1.000
_cell.length_c   1.000
_cell.angle_alpha   90.00
_cell.angle_beta   90.00
_cell.angle_gamma   90.00
#
_symmetry.space_group_name_H-M   'P 1'
#
loop_
_entity.id
_entity.type
_entity.pdbx_description
1 polymer ?
#
loop_
_entity_poly.entity_id
_entity_poly.type
_entity_poly.pdbx_seq_one_letter_code
_entity_poly.pdbx_strand_id
1 'polypeptide(L)'
;MKRTWISLNLKTVRNPIFSSRICLRLLEFHWTEDVPNEAVGKTVIVTYTNGQWKACVTVAQTLSIVALDPGIRTFQTAFSFDSAVSYGDGFVNDQLVPLMLELDALLSARDKLHREDKSKQWVKDRLKNLNRRIAKVRARQQNLVDDLHRRVAYDLVSNYEVILLPTFETKKMVQKSHETRKRFLRRKTVRGKRR
;
A
#
# COMPACT_ATOMS: atom_id res chain seq x y z
N MET A 1 20.67 -2.72 0.59
CA MET A 1 22.08 -2.55 1.03
C MET A 1 22.86 -1.87 -0.08
N LYS A 2 23.30 -0.63 0.14
CA LYS A 2 24.27 0.00 -0.76
C LYS A 2 25.68 -0.27 -0.21
N ARG A 3 26.59 -0.65 -1.10
CA ARG A 3 28.03 -0.76 -0.80
C ARG A 3 28.69 0.46 -1.41
N THR A 4 29.29 1.29 -0.57
CA THR A 4 30.09 2.43 -1.02
C THR A 4 31.55 2.03 -0.93
N TRP A 5 32.28 2.21 -2.03
CA TRP A 5 33.71 1.95 -2.10
C TRP A 5 34.42 3.27 -1.92
N ILE A 6 35.35 3.33 -0.97
CA ILE A 6 36.20 4.50 -0.76
C ILE A 6 37.64 4.05 -0.88
N SER A 7 38.42 4.73 -1.72
CA SER A 7 39.85 4.45 -1.87
C SER A 7 40.65 4.97 -0.67
N LEU A 8 41.69 4.20 -0.31
CA LEU A 8 42.62 4.48 0.77
C LEU A 8 44.03 4.54 0.21
N ASN A 9 44.80 5.52 0.65
CA ASN A 9 46.20 5.65 0.26
C ASN A 9 47.07 5.42 1.51
N LEU A 10 47.48 4.17 1.69
CA LEU A 10 48.37 3.76 2.77
C LEU A 10 49.81 4.02 2.35
N LYS A 11 50.42 5.07 2.92
CA LYS A 11 51.88 5.20 2.92
C LYS A 11 52.41 4.19 3.94
N THR A 12 53.25 3.26 3.47
CA THR A 12 54.00 2.24 4.24
C THR A 12 53.21 1.05 4.81
N VAL A 13 53.06 -0.02 4.01
CA VAL A 13 53.03 -1.42 4.50
C VAL A 13 53.85 -2.31 3.55
N ARG A 14 55.06 -2.70 3.94
CA ARG A 14 55.88 -3.73 3.27
C ARG A 14 55.53 -5.11 3.85
N ASN A 15 54.43 -5.71 3.39
CA ASN A 15 54.21 -7.16 3.20
C ASN A 15 52.71 -7.51 3.25
N PRO A 16 52.23 -8.42 2.38
CA PRO A 16 50.84 -8.84 2.37
C PRO A 16 50.68 -10.02 3.34
N ILE A 17 50.17 -9.78 4.54
CA ILE A 17 49.66 -10.87 5.39
C ILE A 17 48.13 -10.81 5.36
N PHE A 18 47.58 -11.81 4.68
CA PHE A 18 46.17 -12.13 4.66
C PHE A 18 45.71 -12.52 6.08
N SER A 19 44.74 -11.78 6.61
CA SER A 19 43.65 -12.26 7.48
C SER A 19 43.27 -11.23 8.55
N SER A 20 42.11 -10.63 8.29
CA SER A 20 40.98 -10.37 9.18
C SER A 20 40.99 -9.28 10.26
N ARG A 21 42.10 -8.79 10.83
CA ARG A 21 42.03 -7.62 11.75
C ARG A 21 43.31 -6.81 11.76
N ILE A 22 43.39 -5.78 10.92
CA ILE A 22 44.43 -4.75 11.07
C ILE A 22 44.06 -3.94 12.32
N CYS A 23 44.91 -4.02 13.35
CA CYS A 23 44.82 -3.15 14.52
C CYS A 23 45.16 -1.72 14.08
N LEU A 24 44.13 -0.89 13.84
CA LEU A 24 44.18 0.48 13.33
C LEU A 24 44.94 1.49 14.22
N ARG A 25 45.63 1.05 15.28
CA ARG A 25 46.24 1.94 16.27
C ARG A 25 47.64 2.45 15.90
N LEU A 26 48.27 1.91 14.85
CA LEU A 26 49.68 2.15 14.51
C LEU A 26 49.94 2.68 13.08
N LEU A 27 48.89 2.98 12.31
CA LEU A 27 49.02 3.44 10.93
C LEU A 27 48.28 4.77 10.73
N GLU A 28 49.02 5.81 10.36
CA GLU A 28 48.43 7.04 9.81
C GLU A 28 48.00 6.76 8.36
N PHE A 29 46.69 6.84 8.10
CA PHE A 29 46.14 6.74 6.77
C PHE A 29 45.29 7.96 6.47
N HIS A 30 45.15 8.28 5.20
CA HIS A 30 44.28 9.34 4.71
C HIS A 30 43.28 8.76 3.72
N TRP A 31 42.06 9.27 3.79
CA TRP A 31 41.01 8.97 2.84
C TRP A 31 41.25 9.77 1.57
N THR A 32 41.06 9.15 0.40
CA THR A 32 41.15 9.88 -0.87
C THR A 32 39.84 10.56 -1.26
N GLU A 33 38.74 10.21 -0.59
CA GLU A 33 37.40 10.76 -0.81
C GLU A 33 36.73 11.04 0.54
N ASP A 34 35.73 11.92 0.55
CA ASP A 34 34.99 12.24 1.77
C ASP A 34 34.26 11.01 2.31
N VAL A 35 34.41 10.78 3.61
CA VAL A 35 33.74 9.68 4.28
C VAL A 35 32.29 10.07 4.56
N PRO A 36 31.30 9.30 4.09
CA PRO A 36 29.90 9.57 4.40
C PRO A 36 29.65 9.54 5.90
N ASN A 37 28.88 10.50 6.41
CA ASN A 37 28.59 10.63 7.85
C ASN A 37 28.01 9.35 8.45
N GLU A 38 27.25 8.57 7.66
CA GLU A 38 26.65 7.32 8.10
C GLU A 38 27.67 6.17 8.28
N ALA A 39 28.92 6.35 7.82
CA ALA A 39 29.99 5.37 7.96
C ALA A 39 30.82 5.56 9.24
N VAL A 40 30.74 6.73 9.88
CA VAL A 40 31.50 7.04 11.09
C VAL A 40 31.05 6.14 12.25
N GLY A 41 32.00 5.49 12.91
CA GLY A 41 31.73 4.57 14.03
C GLY A 41 31.28 3.16 13.63
N LYS A 42 31.21 2.83 12.34
CA LYS A 42 30.89 1.47 11.85
C LYS A 42 32.15 0.67 11.52
N THR A 43 32.05 -0.65 11.62
CA THR A 43 33.12 -1.57 11.22
C THR A 43 33.29 -1.56 9.69
N VAL A 44 34.54 -1.40 9.25
CA VAL A 44 34.91 -1.33 7.83
C VAL A 44 35.63 -2.62 7.43
N ILE A 45 35.31 -3.14 6.24
CA ILE A 45 36.10 -4.21 5.61
C ILE A 45 37.05 -3.55 4.63
N VAL A 46 38.35 -3.79 4.80
CA VAL A 46 39.41 -3.23 3.94
C VAL A 46 39.95 -4.34 3.03
N THR A 47 40.02 -4.07 1.73
CA THR A 47 40.54 -4.98 0.70
C THR A 47 41.58 -4.27 -0.18
N TYR A 48 42.58 -5.00 -0.66
CA TYR A 48 43.59 -4.48 -1.60
C TYR A 48 43.38 -5.12 -2.97
N THR A 49 43.06 -4.31 -3.98
CA THR A 49 42.79 -4.78 -5.35
C THR A 49 43.30 -3.77 -6.37
N ASN A 50 43.89 -4.24 -7.49
CA ASN A 50 44.41 -3.39 -8.58
C ASN A 50 45.35 -2.27 -8.10
N GLY A 51 46.25 -2.56 -7.16
CA GLY A 51 47.20 -1.58 -6.64
C GLY A 51 46.59 -0.53 -5.69
N GLN A 52 45.32 -0.67 -5.30
CA GLN A 52 44.61 0.29 -4.45
C GLN A 52 43.99 -0.39 -3.24
N TRP A 53 44.09 0.27 -2.08
CA TRP A 53 43.32 -0.11 -0.90
C TRP A 53 41.92 0.45 -1.01
N LYS A 54 40.92 -0.37 -0.68
CA LYS A 54 39.50 -0.03 -0.72
C LYS A 54 38.85 -0.38 0.60
N ALA A 55 38.09 0.55 1.14
CA ALA A 55 37.21 0.33 2.28
C ALA A 55 35.78 0.14 1.81
N CYS A 56 35.11 -0.89 2.34
CA CYS A 56 33.69 -1.12 2.17
C CYS A 56 33.02 -1.01 3.54
N VAL A 57 32.03 -0.12 3.63
CA VAL A 57 31.18 0.04 4.81
C VAL A 57 29.76 -0.39 4.47
N THR A 58 29.19 -1.22 5.34
CA THR A 58 27.79 -1.63 5.22
C THR A 58 26.93 -0.60 5.95
N VAL A 59 26.20 0.22 5.18
CA VAL A 59 25.28 1.21 5.74
C VAL A 59 23.86 0.64 5.69
N ALA A 60 23.25 0.43 6.86
CA ALA A 60 21.81 0.18 6.95
C ALA A 60 21.08 1.47 6.56
N GLN A 61 20.26 1.41 5.54
CA GLN A 61 19.38 2.51 5.15
C GLN A 61 18.07 2.40 5.93
N THR A 62 17.64 3.50 6.54
CA THR A 62 16.30 3.62 7.10
C THR A 62 15.31 3.79 5.95
N LEU A 63 14.72 2.70 5.50
CA LEU A 63 13.65 2.73 4.50
C LEU A 63 12.34 3.11 5.20
N SER A 64 11.51 3.95 4.57
CA SER A 64 10.13 4.15 5.03
C SER A 64 9.29 2.96 4.60
N ILE A 65 8.93 2.13 5.58
CA ILE A 65 8.19 0.88 5.37
C ILE A 65 6.77 1.04 5.92
N VAL A 66 5.79 0.56 5.16
CA VAL A 66 4.40 0.47 5.60
C VAL A 66 3.83 -0.91 5.32
N ALA A 67 3.11 -1.47 6.29
CA ALA A 67 2.32 -2.68 6.14
C ALA A 67 0.84 -2.34 5.98
N LEU A 68 0.18 -2.93 4.99
CA LEU A 68 -1.21 -2.66 4.66
C LEU A 68 -2.10 -3.82 5.09
N ASP A 69 -3.03 -3.59 6.02
CA ASP A 69 -4.04 -4.57 6.43
C ASP A 69 -5.45 -4.25 5.87
N PRO A 70 -6.03 -5.09 5.01
CA PRO A 70 -7.38 -4.88 4.46
C PRO A 70 -8.43 -5.00 5.55
N GLY A 71 -9.09 -3.90 5.87
CA GLY A 71 -10.25 -3.91 6.76
C GLY A 71 -11.50 -4.48 6.08
N ILE A 72 -12.45 -4.96 6.89
CA ILE A 72 -13.80 -5.33 6.42
C ILE A 72 -14.74 -4.11 6.39
N ARG A 73 -14.46 -3.08 7.22
CA ARG A 73 -15.30 -1.87 7.37
C ARG A 73 -14.58 -0.60 6.97
N THR A 74 -13.29 -0.53 7.29
CA THR A 74 -12.34 0.45 6.78
C THR A 74 -11.75 -0.09 5.49
N PHE A 75 -11.47 0.78 4.52
CA PHE A 75 -10.95 0.35 3.22
C PHE A 75 -9.58 -0.32 3.38
N GLN A 76 -8.65 0.34 4.06
CA GLN A 76 -7.30 -0.13 4.27
C GLN A 76 -6.73 0.48 5.56
N THR A 77 -6.01 -0.28 6.36
CA THR A 77 -5.22 0.28 7.47
C THR A 77 -3.75 0.16 7.15
N ALA A 78 -3.02 1.26 7.26
CA ALA A 78 -1.57 1.33 7.10
C ALA A 78 -0.91 1.37 8.47
N PHE A 79 0.08 0.50 8.67
CA PHE A 79 0.91 0.43 9.86
C PHE A 79 2.36 0.75 9.48
N SER A 80 2.91 1.81 10.06
CA SER A 80 4.33 2.11 10.03
C SER A 80 4.92 1.97 11.45
N PHE A 81 6.20 2.29 11.62
CA PHE A 81 6.89 2.17 12.90
C PHE A 81 6.36 3.14 13.97
N ASP A 82 5.89 4.30 13.55
CA ASP A 82 5.51 5.43 14.39
C ASP A 82 4.01 5.72 14.37
N SER A 83 3.27 5.15 13.40
CA SER A 83 1.90 5.55 13.11
C SER A 83 1.05 4.41 12.57
N ALA A 84 -0.26 4.51 12.84
CA ALA A 84 -1.28 3.65 12.27
C ALA A 84 -2.41 4.52 11.71
N VAL A 85 -2.65 4.43 10.40
CA VAL A 85 -3.61 5.26 9.68
C VAL A 85 -4.70 4.35 9.10
N SER A 86 -5.96 4.67 9.37
CA SER A 86 -7.09 3.96 8.76
C SER A 86 -7.72 4.78 7.66
N TYR A 87 -7.72 4.24 6.44
CA TYR A 87 -8.34 4.85 5.28
C TYR A 87 -9.78 4.35 5.12
N GLY A 88 -10.67 5.27 4.81
CA GLY A 88 -12.07 4.96 4.53
C GLY A 88 -12.88 4.57 5.76
N ASP A 89 -12.48 5.00 6.96
CA ASP A 89 -13.37 4.92 8.12
C ASP A 89 -14.60 5.81 7.91
N GLY A 90 -15.77 5.32 8.31
CA GLY A 90 -17.07 5.98 8.05
C GLY A 90 -17.52 6.03 6.58
N PHE A 91 -16.61 5.98 5.60
CA PHE A 91 -16.87 6.18 4.16
C PHE A 91 -18.06 5.37 3.63
N VAL A 92 -18.15 4.09 3.99
CA VAL A 92 -19.26 3.23 3.56
C VAL A 92 -20.59 3.75 4.08
N ASN A 93 -20.67 4.09 5.36
CA ASN A 93 -21.92 4.53 6.00
C ASN A 93 -22.32 5.94 5.57
N ASP A 94 -21.35 6.84 5.43
CA ASP A 94 -21.62 8.27 5.25
C ASP A 94 -21.80 8.62 3.76
N GLN A 95 -21.06 7.95 2.87
CA GLN A 95 -21.05 8.25 1.44
C GLN A 95 -21.80 7.19 0.61
N LEU A 96 -21.52 5.89 0.84
CA LEU A 96 -22.06 4.84 -0.01
C LEU A 96 -23.48 4.42 0.35
N VAL A 97 -23.82 4.27 1.63
CA VAL A 97 -25.15 3.83 2.08
C VAL A 97 -26.28 4.75 1.57
N PRO A 98 -26.18 6.09 1.62
CA PRO A 98 -27.21 6.97 1.06
C PRO A 98 -27.45 6.71 -0.43
N LEU A 99 -26.37 6.52 -1.21
CA LEU A 99 -26.47 6.21 -2.64
C LEU A 99 -27.05 4.82 -2.89
N MET A 100 -26.75 3.84 -2.03
CA MET A 100 -27.35 2.50 -2.13
C MET A 100 -28.85 2.53 -1.87
N LEU A 101 -29.31 3.32 -0.89
CA LEU A 101 -30.74 3.50 -0.61
C LEU A 101 -31.45 4.22 -1.76
N GLU A 102 -30.83 5.26 -2.34
CA GLU A 102 -31.35 5.92 -3.53
C GLU A 102 -31.45 4.94 -4.71
N LEU A 103 -30.40 4.15 -4.95
CA LEU A 103 -30.37 3.15 -6.01
C LEU A 103 -31.48 2.10 -5.82
N ASP A 104 -31.69 1.61 -4.60
CA ASP A 104 -32.72 0.62 -4.29
C ASP A 104 -34.13 1.17 -4.57
N ALA A 105 -34.40 2.42 -4.19
CA ALA A 105 -35.65 3.10 -4.50
C ALA A 105 -35.87 3.25 -6.02
N LEU A 106 -34.83 3.61 -6.77
CA LEU A 106 -34.88 3.73 -8.24
C LEU A 106 -35.12 2.38 -8.92
N LEU A 107 -34.46 1.32 -8.45
CA LEU A 107 -34.64 -0.04 -8.96
C LEU A 107 -36.07 -0.53 -8.69
N SER A 108 -36.59 -0.32 -7.48
CA SER A 108 -37.97 -0.64 -7.13
C SER A 108 -38.98 0.10 -8.03
N ALA A 109 -38.76 1.40 -8.27
CA ALA A 109 -39.62 2.19 -9.16
C ALA A 109 -39.58 1.68 -10.61
N ARG A 110 -38.39 1.33 -11.12
CA ARG A 110 -38.21 0.74 -12.45
C ARG A 110 -38.93 -0.61 -12.56
N ASP A 111 -38.81 -1.47 -11.55
CA ASP A 111 -39.39 -2.80 -11.57
C ASP A 111 -40.92 -2.76 -11.50
N LYS A 112 -41.52 -1.77 -10.83
CA LYS A 112 -42.96 -1.49 -10.90
C LYS A 112 -43.37 -1.10 -12.33
N LEU A 113 -42.62 -0.19 -12.94
CA LEU A 113 -42.90 0.30 -14.29
C LEU A 113 -42.76 -0.80 -15.37
N HIS A 114 -41.89 -1.78 -15.15
CA HIS A 114 -41.75 -2.94 -16.04
C HIS A 114 -43.00 -3.83 -16.11
N ARG A 115 -43.89 -3.75 -15.12
CA ARG A 115 -45.18 -4.47 -15.11
C ARG A 115 -46.26 -3.75 -15.91
N GLU A 116 -46.01 -2.51 -16.31
CA GLU A 116 -46.96 -1.73 -17.11
C GLU A 116 -46.83 -2.01 -18.60
N ASP A 117 -47.87 -1.63 -19.35
CA ASP A 117 -47.89 -1.75 -20.80
C ASP A 117 -46.86 -0.81 -21.45
N LYS A 118 -45.85 -1.42 -22.09
CA LYS A 118 -44.74 -0.75 -22.75
C LYS A 118 -45.11 -0.11 -24.09
N SER A 119 -46.33 -0.34 -24.60
CA SER A 119 -46.84 0.35 -25.79
C SER A 119 -46.97 1.86 -25.54
N LYS A 120 -47.28 2.25 -24.30
CA LYS A 120 -47.54 3.63 -23.87
C LYS A 120 -46.26 4.47 -23.89
N GLN A 121 -46.30 5.59 -24.60
CA GLN A 121 -45.15 6.49 -24.76
C GLN A 121 -44.61 7.01 -23.42
N TRP A 122 -45.49 7.41 -22.50
CA TRP A 122 -45.09 7.93 -21.19
C TRP A 122 -44.32 6.90 -20.34
N VAL A 123 -44.62 5.60 -20.49
CA VAL A 123 -43.88 4.50 -19.82
C VAL A 123 -42.47 4.41 -20.37
N LYS A 124 -42.30 4.48 -21.70
CA LYS A 124 -40.97 4.47 -22.35
C LYS A 124 -40.11 5.65 -21.87
N ASP A 125 -40.68 6.85 -21.85
CA ASP A 125 -39.97 8.07 -21.43
C ASP A 125 -39.59 8.01 -19.96
N ARG A 126 -40.49 7.52 -19.09
CA ARG A 126 -40.20 7.35 -17.67
C ARG A 126 -39.15 6.28 -17.41
N LEU A 127 -39.16 5.17 -18.16
CA LEU A 127 -38.15 4.13 -18.07
C LEU A 127 -36.76 4.66 -18.48
N LYS A 128 -36.70 5.44 -19.57
CA LYS A 128 -35.47 6.10 -20.03
C LYS A 128 -34.91 7.05 -18.97
N ASN A 129 -35.77 7.85 -18.33
CA ASN A 129 -35.37 8.73 -17.23
C ASN A 129 -34.83 7.94 -16.03
N LEU A 130 -35.55 6.92 -15.58
CA LEU A 130 -35.10 6.06 -14.48
C LEU A 130 -33.75 5.39 -14.77
N ASN A 131 -33.57 4.84 -15.97
CA ASN A 131 -32.31 4.21 -16.37
C ASN A 131 -31.15 5.21 -16.37
N ARG A 132 -31.37 6.44 -16.83
CA ARG A 132 -30.37 7.51 -16.76
C ARG A 132 -30.00 7.86 -15.31
N ARG A 133 -31.00 7.96 -14.42
CA ARG A 133 -30.77 8.22 -12.99
C ARG A 133 -29.99 7.08 -12.32
N ILE A 134 -30.39 5.83 -12.58
CA ILE A 134 -29.68 4.63 -12.09
C ILE A 134 -28.22 4.64 -12.56
N ALA A 135 -27.97 4.93 -13.84
CA ALA A 135 -26.61 5.02 -14.38
C ALA A 135 -25.80 6.12 -13.68
N LYS A 136 -26.40 7.28 -13.42
CA LYS A 136 -25.76 8.40 -12.71
C LYS A 136 -25.39 8.04 -11.27
N VAL A 137 -26.28 7.38 -10.52
CA VAL A 137 -26.00 6.95 -9.14
C VAL A 137 -24.90 5.89 -9.11
N ARG A 138 -24.92 4.92 -10.04
CA ARG A 138 -23.86 3.91 -10.17
C ARG A 138 -22.51 4.54 -10.51
N ALA A 139 -22.48 5.47 -11.46
CA ALA A 139 -21.27 6.20 -11.81
C ALA A 139 -20.72 6.98 -10.60
N ARG A 140 -21.60 7.63 -9.83
CA ARG A 140 -21.20 8.33 -8.60
C ARG A 140 -20.61 7.39 -7.56
N GLN A 141 -21.20 6.22 -7.34
CA GLN A 141 -20.64 5.20 -6.44
C GLN A 141 -19.23 4.77 -6.88
N GLN A 142 -19.06 4.45 -8.17
CA GLN A 142 -17.78 4.05 -8.72
C GLN A 142 -16.74 5.16 -8.58
N ASN A 143 -17.09 6.40 -8.94
CA ASN A 143 -16.20 7.54 -8.87
C ASN A 143 -15.75 7.83 -7.43
N LEU A 144 -16.64 7.70 -6.43
CA LEU A 144 -16.27 7.88 -5.03
C LEU A 144 -15.29 6.81 -4.54
N VAL A 145 -15.51 5.55 -4.91
CA VAL A 145 -14.60 4.45 -4.58
C VAL A 145 -13.25 4.64 -5.26
N ASP A 146 -13.25 5.00 -6.53
CA ASP A 146 -12.02 5.23 -7.27
C ASP A 146 -11.25 6.46 -6.76
N ASP A 147 -11.94 7.53 -6.35
CA ASP A 147 -11.31 8.70 -5.72
C ASP A 147 -10.62 8.32 -4.41
N LEU A 148 -11.30 7.54 -3.55
CA LEU A 148 -10.70 7.02 -2.32
C LEU A 148 -9.47 6.17 -2.64
N HIS A 149 -9.56 5.22 -3.58
CA HIS A 149 -8.42 4.37 -3.95
C HIS A 149 -7.23 5.19 -4.49
N ARG A 150 -7.49 6.19 -5.34
CA ARG A 150 -6.43 7.04 -5.90
C ARG A 150 -5.75 7.87 -4.84
N ARG A 151 -6.52 8.46 -3.92
CA ARG A 151 -5.97 9.24 -2.80
C ARG A 151 -5.08 8.39 -1.90
N VAL A 152 -5.54 7.18 -1.57
CA VAL A 152 -4.76 6.24 -0.74
C VAL A 152 -3.50 5.80 -1.47
N ALA A 153 -3.58 5.45 -2.75
CA ALA A 153 -2.40 5.10 -3.54
C ALA A 153 -1.39 6.25 -3.62
N TYR A 154 -1.88 7.48 -3.84
CA TYR A 154 -1.03 8.67 -3.87
C TYR A 154 -0.33 8.90 -2.52
N ASP A 155 -1.07 8.82 -1.42
CA ASP A 155 -0.52 8.99 -0.07
C ASP A 155 0.55 7.93 0.25
N LEU A 156 0.27 6.66 -0.09
CA LEU A 156 1.21 5.57 0.17
C LEU A 156 2.50 5.69 -0.64
N VAL A 157 2.39 5.97 -1.94
CA VAL A 157 3.56 6.08 -2.84
C VAL A 157 4.36 7.35 -2.57
N SER A 158 3.73 8.41 -2.04
CA SER A 158 4.43 9.66 -1.72
C SER A 158 5.22 9.57 -0.41
N ASN A 159 4.77 8.77 0.56
CA ASN A 159 5.35 8.71 1.90
C ASN A 159 6.24 7.48 2.15
N TYR A 160 6.02 6.37 1.43
CA TYR A 160 6.68 5.09 1.72
C TYR A 160 7.44 4.53 0.52
N GLU A 161 8.67 4.06 0.78
CA GLU A 161 9.51 3.40 -0.22
C GLU A 161 9.18 1.92 -0.36
N VAL A 162 8.74 1.27 0.73
CA VAL A 162 8.41 -0.16 0.75
C VAL A 162 7.01 -0.36 1.30
N ILE A 163 6.14 -0.94 0.47
CA ILE A 163 4.75 -1.26 0.82
C ILE A 163 4.60 -2.77 0.92
N LEU A 164 4.28 -3.27 2.12
CA LEU A 164 4.02 -4.68 2.38
C LEU A 164 2.54 -4.98 2.18
N LEU A 165 2.23 -5.73 1.13
CA LEU A 165 0.88 -6.17 0.78
C LEU A 165 0.67 -7.63 1.23
N PRO A 166 -0.30 -7.92 2.11
CA PRO A 166 -0.65 -9.29 2.46
C PRO A 166 -1.31 -9.99 1.28
N THR A 167 -1.35 -11.32 1.31
CA THR A 167 -2.12 -12.10 0.33
C THR A 167 -3.62 -11.94 0.60
N PHE A 168 -4.28 -11.12 -0.23
CA PHE A 168 -5.71 -10.83 -0.10
C PHE A 168 -6.59 -11.97 -0.62
N GLU A 169 -6.90 -12.97 0.20
CA GLU A 169 -7.84 -14.06 -0.15
C GLU A 169 -9.32 -13.67 0.05
N THR A 170 -9.69 -12.43 -0.28
CA THR A 170 -11.05 -11.87 -0.03
C THR A 170 -12.16 -12.70 -0.66
N LYS A 171 -11.92 -13.31 -1.83
CA LYS A 171 -12.88 -14.23 -2.47
C LYS A 171 -13.19 -15.44 -1.60
N LYS A 172 -12.19 -16.07 -0.98
CA LYS A 172 -12.40 -17.24 -0.10
C LYS A 172 -13.15 -16.86 1.18
N MET A 173 -12.88 -15.68 1.73
CA MET A 173 -13.53 -15.19 2.96
C MET A 173 -15.02 -14.91 2.80
N VAL A 174 -15.46 -14.54 1.59
CA VAL A 174 -16.87 -14.21 1.28
C VAL A 174 -17.63 -15.39 0.65
N GLN A 175 -16.91 -16.38 0.11
CA GLN A 175 -17.53 -17.60 -0.39
C GLN A 175 -18.13 -18.44 0.73
N LYS A 176 -19.20 -19.18 0.40
CA LYS A 176 -19.78 -20.16 1.32
C LYS A 176 -18.91 -21.41 1.27
N SER A 177 -18.54 -21.93 2.44
CA SER A 177 -18.00 -23.28 2.56
C SER A 177 -19.00 -24.27 1.95
N HIS A 178 -18.48 -25.20 1.14
CA HIS A 178 -19.29 -26.23 0.50
C HIS A 178 -19.95 -27.16 1.53
N GLU A 179 -19.23 -27.47 2.60
CA GLU A 179 -19.61 -28.40 3.66
C GLU A 179 -20.62 -27.78 4.65
N THR A 180 -20.29 -26.60 5.20
CA THR A 180 -21.13 -25.98 6.25
C THR A 180 -22.20 -25.03 5.67
N ARG A 181 -22.16 -24.73 4.36
CA ARG A 181 -22.91 -23.66 3.68
C ARG A 181 -22.80 -22.26 4.31
N LYS A 182 -21.86 -22.06 5.24
CA LYS A 182 -21.63 -20.79 5.94
C LYS A 182 -20.45 -20.06 5.30
N ARG A 183 -20.50 -18.72 5.33
CA ARG A 183 -19.37 -17.86 4.96
C ARG A 183 -18.50 -17.64 6.19
N PHE A 184 -17.19 -17.47 6.00
CA PHE A 184 -16.30 -17.01 7.07
C PHE A 184 -16.74 -15.63 7.57
N LEU A 185 -17.01 -14.70 6.65
CA LEU A 185 -17.60 -13.40 6.97
C LEU A 185 -19.11 -13.37 6.79
N ARG A 186 -19.83 -13.05 7.88
CA ARG A 186 -21.29 -12.94 7.89
C ARG A 186 -21.77 -11.67 7.18
N ARG A 187 -22.96 -11.75 6.55
CA ARG A 187 -23.58 -10.64 5.78
C ARG A 187 -23.68 -9.33 6.57
N LYS A 188 -23.98 -9.40 7.87
CA LYS A 188 -24.10 -8.23 8.76
C LYS A 188 -22.75 -7.54 9.03
N THR A 189 -21.64 -8.28 8.95
CA THR A 189 -20.30 -7.74 9.13
C THR A 189 -19.87 -6.96 7.89
N VAL A 190 -20.18 -7.49 6.70
CA VAL A 190 -19.78 -6.93 5.41
C VAL A 190 -20.57 -5.67 5.01
N ARG A 191 -21.85 -5.55 5.38
CA ARG A 191 -22.72 -4.47 4.88
C ARG A 191 -22.68 -3.17 5.67
N GLY A 192 -21.85 -3.06 6.71
CA GLY A 192 -21.96 -1.99 7.70
C GLY A 192 -23.26 -2.14 8.51
N LYS A 193 -23.20 -2.01 9.83
CA LYS A 193 -24.41 -1.93 10.65
C LYS A 193 -24.79 -0.44 10.70
N ARG A 194 -26.01 -0.09 10.28
CA ARG A 194 -26.73 0.99 10.96
C ARG A 194 -26.83 0.57 12.44
N ARG A 195 -26.35 1.43 13.33
CA ARG A 195 -26.89 1.47 14.69
C ARG A 195 -28.33 1.94 14.60
#